data_AF-A0A2N1TZR9-F1
#
_entry.id   AF-A0A2N1TZR9-F1
#
_cell.length_a   1.000
_cell.length_b   1.000
_cell.length_c   1.000
_cell.angle_alpha   90.00
_cell.angle_beta   90.00
_cell.angle_gamma   90.00
#
_symmetry.space_group_name_H-M   'P 1'
#
loop_
_entity.id
_entity.type
_entity.pdbx_description
1 polymer ?
#
loop_
_entity_poly.entity_id
_entity_poly.type
_entity_poly.pdbx_seq_one_letter_code
_entity_poly.pdbx_strand_id
1 'polypeptide(L)'
;MLKNTSRRRAITLVEILIATSVFSLFMVSVFGVFEYTRSGFETGSWRVQRQKNAQTFLLRLKDLLERSNHPYQVAPNGATVRVSTSPVVVNDAWFNKVAPTTNNGIMYFSITSPYVPRQDELGQAERPGVWKGVGLDCKNKTLKLYLTGVWDQMPPHTPAEIGSPNPARFEFGRTDGDFIMSLPDVAAAGVFVSAATQTTDIKRPTVFLTVELLLEHPKSRQKVQITETMTASIVDRELVDVETRSAGSFPIP
;
A
#
# COMPACT_ATOMS: atom_id res chain seq x y z
N MET A 1 83.80 -22.00 -26.42
CA MET A 1 83.09 -21.19 -25.42
C MET A 1 82.04 -20.35 -26.15
N LEU A 2 80.81 -20.86 -26.28
CA LEU A 2 79.73 -20.20 -27.03
C LEU A 2 79.16 -19.06 -26.17
N LYS A 3 79.43 -17.82 -26.59
CA LYS A 3 78.91 -16.62 -25.93
C LYS A 3 77.44 -16.46 -26.33
N ASN A 4 76.56 -17.02 -25.51
CA ASN A 4 75.12 -16.87 -25.64
C ASN A 4 74.77 -15.40 -25.38
N THR A 5 74.76 -14.58 -26.43
CA THR A 5 74.29 -13.20 -26.37
C THR A 5 72.78 -13.25 -26.28
N SER A 6 72.27 -13.20 -25.05
CA SER A 6 70.87 -12.90 -24.79
C SER A 6 70.53 -11.59 -25.51
N ARG A 7 69.81 -11.68 -26.64
CA ARG A 7 69.20 -10.55 -27.34
C ARG A 7 68.20 -9.91 -26.38
N ARG A 8 68.65 -8.97 -25.55
CA ARG A 8 67.76 -8.04 -24.84
C ARG A 8 67.15 -7.12 -25.90
N ARG A 9 65.94 -7.46 -26.38
CA ARG A 9 65.12 -6.54 -27.17
C ARG A 9 64.76 -5.37 -26.26
N ALA A 10 65.33 -4.20 -26.51
CA ALA A 10 64.93 -2.97 -25.85
C ALA A 10 63.55 -2.59 -26.41
N ILE A 11 62.54 -2.52 -25.55
CA ILE A 11 61.21 -2.03 -25.89
C ILE A 11 61.35 -0.53 -26.18
N THR A 12 60.82 -0.08 -27.32
CA THR A 12 60.87 1.32 -27.73
C THR A 12 59.78 2.12 -27.02
N LEU A 13 60.02 3.41 -26.76
CA LEU A 13 59.04 4.30 -26.12
C LEU A 13 57.70 4.35 -26.90
N VAL A 14 57.77 4.24 -28.23
CA VAL A 14 56.61 4.19 -29.12
C VAL A 14 55.77 2.93 -28.88
N GLU A 15 56.39 1.76 -28.71
CA GLU A 15 55.68 0.52 -28.38
C GLU A 15 54.96 0.62 -27.03
N ILE A 16 55.59 1.27 -26.03
CA ILE A 16 54.96 1.51 -24.72
C ILE A 16 53.75 2.43 -24.87
N LEU A 17 53.85 3.52 -25.64
CA LEU A 17 52.75 4.46 -25.89
C LEU A 17 51.57 3.81 -26.62
N ILE A 18 51.85 2.97 -27.62
CA ILE A 18 50.81 2.23 -28.33
C ILE A 18 50.15 1.22 -27.38
N ALA A 19 50.94 0.47 -26.61
CA ALA A 19 50.43 -0.51 -25.66
C ALA A 19 49.56 0.13 -24.57
N THR A 20 49.97 1.27 -24.00
CA THR A 20 49.17 1.98 -22.99
C THR A 20 47.90 2.58 -23.58
N SER A 21 47.93 3.05 -24.82
CA SER A 21 46.75 3.60 -25.51
C SER A 21 45.70 2.50 -25.78
N VAL A 22 46.13 1.36 -26.32
CA VAL A 22 45.24 0.22 -26.57
C VAL A 22 44.70 -0.35 -25.26
N PHE A 23 45.55 -0.50 -24.25
CA PHE A 23 45.13 -0.96 -22.93
C PHE A 23 44.12 -0.01 -22.27
N SER A 24 44.33 1.31 -22.40
CA SER A 24 43.40 2.31 -21.86
C SER A 24 42.04 2.25 -22.54
N LEU A 25 42.00 2.15 -23.87
CA LEU A 25 40.75 1.99 -24.63
C LEU A 25 40.02 0.69 -24.28
N PHE A 26 40.78 -0.40 -24.12
CA PHE A 26 40.24 -1.68 -23.67
C PHE A 26 39.63 -1.55 -22.27
N MET A 27 40.35 -0.95 -21.32
CA MET A 27 39.86 -0.74 -19.96
C MET A 27 38.59 0.12 -19.94
N VAL A 28 38.56 1.24 -20.66
CA VAL A 28 37.35 2.09 -20.78
C VAL A 28 36.16 1.28 -21.29
N SER A 29 36.38 0.42 -22.29
CA SER A 29 35.33 -0.44 -22.85
C SER A 29 34.81 -1.46 -21.84
N VAL A 30 35.72 -2.14 -21.12
CA VAL A 30 35.36 -3.10 -20.07
C VAL A 30 34.60 -2.43 -18.93
N PHE A 31 35.06 -1.26 -18.47
CA PHE A 31 34.36 -0.49 -17.45
C PHE A 31 32.98 -0.03 -17.93
N GLY A 32 32.85 0.38 -19.19
CA GLY A 32 31.55 0.73 -19.79
C GLY A 32 30.55 -0.44 -19.75
N VAL A 33 30.99 -1.64 -20.16
CA VAL A 33 30.15 -2.86 -20.12
C VAL A 33 29.79 -3.25 -18.69
N PHE A 34 30.76 -3.15 -17.77
CA PHE A 34 30.54 -3.46 -16.36
C PHE A 34 29.50 -2.53 -15.71
N GLU A 35 29.65 -1.22 -15.88
CA GLU A 35 28.70 -0.23 -15.35
C GLU A 35 27.30 -0.40 -15.94
N TYR A 36 27.20 -0.68 -17.24
CA TYR A 36 25.91 -0.96 -17.88
C TYR A 36 25.23 -2.21 -17.29
N THR A 37 26.00 -3.29 -17.12
CA THR A 37 25.50 -4.55 -16.54
C THR A 37 25.05 -4.36 -15.11
N ARG A 38 25.84 -3.65 -14.30
CA ARG A 38 25.50 -3.32 -12.91
C ARG A 38 24.22 -2.50 -12.82
N SER A 39 24.09 -1.44 -13.61
CA SER A 39 22.89 -0.60 -13.63
C SER A 39 21.64 -1.40 -14.02
N GLY A 40 21.76 -2.32 -14.99
CA GLY A 40 20.68 -3.22 -15.40
C GLY A 40 20.29 -4.19 -14.28
N PHE A 41 21.27 -4.79 -13.60
CA PHE A 41 21.04 -5.70 -12.48
C PHE A 41 20.39 -5.00 -11.28
N GLU A 42 20.87 -3.81 -10.90
CA GLU A 42 20.29 -3.03 -9.80
C GLU A 42 18.82 -2.66 -10.09
N THR A 43 18.53 -2.24 -11.33
CA THR A 43 17.16 -1.95 -11.78
C THR A 43 16.26 -3.19 -11.74
N GLY A 44 16.76 -4.33 -12.23
CA GLY A 44 16.03 -5.59 -12.22
C GLY A 44 15.75 -6.09 -10.79
N SER A 45 16.75 -6.00 -9.92
CA SER A 45 16.63 -6.35 -8.50
C SER A 45 15.60 -5.46 -7.78
N TRP A 46 15.67 -4.14 -7.99
CA TRP A 46 14.67 -3.20 -7.47
C TRP A 46 13.27 -3.58 -7.95
N ARG A 47 13.11 -3.92 -9.23
CA ARG A 47 11.79 -4.25 -9.80
C ARG A 47 11.16 -5.46 -9.13
N VAL A 48 11.89 -6.56 -9.01
CA VAL A 48 11.41 -7.79 -8.38
C VAL A 48 11.07 -7.55 -6.90
N GLN A 49 11.95 -6.84 -6.18
CA GLN A 49 11.72 -6.57 -4.76
C GLN A 49 10.51 -5.65 -4.54
N ARG A 50 10.35 -4.60 -5.36
CA ARG A 50 9.23 -3.66 -5.25
C ARG A 50 7.92 -4.28 -5.62
N GLN A 51 7.88 -5.10 -6.67
CA GLN A 51 6.70 -5.84 -7.05
C GLN A 51 6.21 -6.75 -5.91
N LYS A 52 7.11 -7.55 -5.31
CA LYS A 52 6.75 -8.41 -4.16
C LYS A 52 6.24 -7.61 -2.96
N ASN A 53 6.89 -6.49 -2.64
CA ASN A 53 6.48 -5.63 -1.53
C ASN A 53 5.11 -4.99 -1.80
N ALA A 54 4.87 -4.50 -3.02
CA ALA A 54 3.60 -3.92 -3.44
C ALA A 54 2.48 -4.95 -3.39
N GLN A 55 2.69 -6.17 -3.90
CA GLN A 55 1.72 -7.26 -3.82
C GLN A 55 1.38 -7.62 -2.37
N THR A 56 2.39 -7.73 -1.50
CA THR A 56 2.16 -8.01 -0.07
C THR A 56 1.35 -6.88 0.58
N PHE A 57 1.69 -5.62 0.28
CA PHE A 57 0.97 -4.45 0.79
C PHE A 57 -0.49 -4.42 0.32
N LEU A 58 -0.71 -4.59 -0.98
CA LEU A 58 -2.03 -4.60 -1.60
C LEU A 58 -2.89 -5.77 -1.12
N LEU A 59 -2.31 -6.96 -0.91
CA LEU A 59 -3.02 -8.10 -0.34
C LEU A 59 -3.48 -7.83 1.09
N ARG A 60 -2.65 -7.15 1.91
CA ARG A 60 -3.06 -6.73 3.26
C ARG A 60 -4.16 -5.70 3.23
N LEU A 61 -4.05 -4.69 2.37
CA LEU A 61 -5.11 -3.69 2.19
C LEU A 61 -6.41 -4.35 1.73
N LYS A 62 -6.34 -5.34 0.83
CA LYS A 62 -7.48 -6.11 0.37
C LYS A 62 -8.19 -6.82 1.51
N ASP A 63 -7.45 -7.58 2.34
CA ASP A 63 -8.02 -8.26 3.51
C ASP A 63 -8.74 -7.29 4.44
N LEU A 64 -8.15 -6.11 4.69
CA LEU A 64 -8.79 -5.11 5.54
C LEU A 64 -10.06 -4.53 4.92
N LEU A 65 -10.07 -4.24 3.62
CA LEU A 65 -11.25 -3.74 2.91
C LEU A 65 -12.38 -4.77 2.88
N GLU A 66 -12.08 -6.04 2.62
CA GLU A 66 -13.07 -7.13 2.61
C GLU A 66 -13.64 -7.39 4.01
N ARG A 67 -12.89 -7.04 5.06
CA ARG A 67 -13.34 -7.07 6.46
C ARG A 67 -14.05 -5.79 6.90
N SER A 68 -14.00 -4.72 6.10
CA SER A 68 -14.70 -3.48 6.43
C SER A 68 -16.21 -3.72 6.41
N ASN A 69 -16.86 -3.28 7.47
CA ASN A 69 -18.27 -3.52 7.68
C ASN A 69 -18.92 -2.35 8.42
N HIS A 70 -20.24 -2.37 8.46
CA HIS A 70 -20.97 -1.50 9.35
C HIS A 70 -21.01 -2.06 10.79
N PRO A 71 -21.18 -1.20 11.79
CA PRO A 71 -21.39 -1.62 13.17
C PRO A 71 -22.71 -2.38 13.34
N TYR A 72 -22.63 -3.65 13.73
CA TYR A 72 -23.78 -4.54 13.94
C TYR A 72 -24.01 -4.87 15.41
N GLN A 73 -25.28 -5.07 15.77
CA GLN A 73 -25.73 -5.62 17.04
C GLN A 73 -26.42 -6.97 16.80
N VAL A 74 -26.16 -7.94 17.67
CA VAL A 74 -26.90 -9.21 17.68
C VAL A 74 -28.13 -9.05 18.56
N ALA A 75 -29.32 -9.16 17.99
CA ALA A 75 -30.57 -9.13 18.72
C ALA A 75 -30.83 -10.45 19.48
N PRO A 76 -31.71 -10.48 20.49
CA PRO A 76 -32.01 -11.70 21.27
C PRO A 76 -32.56 -12.87 20.46
N ASN A 77 -33.18 -12.59 19.32
CA ASN A 77 -33.64 -13.61 18.37
C ASN A 77 -32.52 -14.15 17.46
N GLY A 78 -31.26 -13.76 17.68
CA GLY A 78 -30.11 -14.13 16.87
C GLY A 78 -29.94 -13.32 15.58
N ALA A 79 -30.83 -12.38 15.27
CA ALA A 79 -30.72 -11.55 14.06
C ALA A 79 -29.64 -10.46 14.24
N THR A 80 -28.92 -10.13 13.16
CA THR A 80 -27.99 -8.99 13.15
C THR A 80 -28.68 -7.72 12.67
N VAL A 81 -28.66 -6.68 13.49
CA VAL A 81 -29.25 -5.37 13.20
C VAL A 81 -28.15 -4.34 13.04
N ARG A 82 -28.19 -3.56 11.96
CA ARG A 82 -27.24 -2.46 11.72
C ARG A 82 -27.49 -1.35 12.74
N VAL A 83 -26.47 -0.97 13.50
CA VAL A 83 -26.57 0.08 14.54
C VAL A 83 -26.34 1.46 13.94
N SER A 84 -25.43 1.57 12.97
CA SER A 84 -25.10 2.82 12.28
C SER A 84 -24.45 2.51 10.92
N THR A 85 -24.35 3.52 10.06
CA THR A 85 -23.60 3.42 8.80
C THR A 85 -22.21 4.01 9.02
N SER A 86 -21.18 3.17 8.87
CA SER A 86 -19.77 3.60 8.84
C SER A 86 -19.29 3.70 7.38
N PRO A 87 -18.93 4.89 6.86
CA PRO A 87 -18.54 5.07 5.46
C PRO A 87 -17.10 4.58 5.18
N VAL A 88 -16.80 4.35 3.90
CA VAL A 88 -15.42 4.36 3.38
C VAL A 88 -15.17 5.75 2.81
N VAL A 89 -14.22 6.48 3.37
CA VAL A 89 -13.94 7.84 2.95
C VAL A 89 -12.72 7.85 2.05
N VAL A 90 -12.85 8.37 0.84
CA VAL A 90 -11.79 8.46 -0.18
C VAL A 90 -11.54 9.93 -0.50
N ASN A 91 -10.27 10.31 -0.64
CA ASN A 91 -9.90 11.64 -1.10
C ASN A 91 -10.13 11.76 -2.61
N ASP A 92 -10.89 12.78 -3.02
CA ASP A 92 -11.27 13.05 -4.41
C ASP A 92 -10.04 13.26 -5.32
N ALA A 93 -8.87 13.57 -4.77
CA ALA A 93 -7.62 13.60 -5.52
C ALA A 93 -7.31 12.25 -6.22
N TRP A 94 -7.75 11.13 -5.66
CA TRP A 94 -7.49 9.77 -6.18
C TRP A 94 -8.76 8.96 -6.48
N PHE A 95 -9.95 9.53 -6.27
CA PHE A 95 -11.21 8.85 -6.56
C PHE A 95 -11.44 8.72 -8.07
N ASN A 96 -11.64 7.48 -8.54
CA ASN A 96 -11.85 7.09 -9.93
C ASN A 96 -10.82 7.66 -10.93
N LYS A 97 -9.60 7.96 -10.46
CA LYS A 97 -8.49 8.43 -11.29
C LYS A 97 -7.14 8.08 -10.67
N VAL A 98 -6.13 7.87 -11.52
CA VAL A 98 -4.74 7.77 -11.07
C VAL A 98 -4.14 9.16 -10.99
N ALA A 99 -3.66 9.55 -9.82
CA ALA A 99 -3.04 10.85 -9.58
C ALA A 99 -1.70 10.72 -8.83
N PRO A 100 -0.76 11.65 -9.04
CA PRO A 100 0.50 11.67 -8.31
C PRO A 100 0.30 11.65 -6.80
N THR A 101 1.23 11.02 -6.09
CA THR A 101 1.20 11.02 -4.63
C THR A 101 1.51 12.41 -4.08
N THR A 102 0.67 12.87 -3.14
CA THR A 102 0.86 14.12 -2.39
C THR A 102 0.95 13.79 -0.90
N ASN A 103 1.24 14.79 -0.06
CA ASN A 103 1.31 14.61 1.39
C ASN A 103 -0.07 14.65 2.04
N ASN A 104 -1.00 13.81 1.58
CA ASN A 104 -2.35 13.71 2.14
C ASN A 104 -2.77 12.25 2.39
N GLY A 105 -3.79 12.11 3.24
CA GLY A 105 -4.58 10.88 3.37
C GLY A 105 -5.30 10.52 2.07
N ILE A 106 -5.25 9.24 1.70
CA ILE A 106 -5.91 8.70 0.50
C ILE A 106 -7.28 8.13 0.87
N MET A 107 -7.34 7.27 1.89
CA MET A 107 -8.55 6.54 2.23
C MET A 107 -8.60 6.16 3.71
N TYR A 108 -9.79 6.22 4.31
CA TYR A 108 -10.06 5.78 5.67
C TYR A 108 -11.33 4.96 5.75
N PHE A 109 -11.33 3.95 6.61
CA PHE A 109 -12.50 3.14 6.90
C PHE A 109 -12.31 2.45 8.26
N SER A 110 -13.36 1.81 8.76
CA SER A 110 -13.28 1.02 9.99
C SER A 110 -13.73 -0.42 9.79
N ILE A 111 -13.33 -1.24 10.75
CA ILE A 111 -13.71 -2.64 10.92
C ILE A 111 -14.27 -2.75 12.34
N THR A 112 -15.44 -3.37 12.47
CA THR A 112 -16.10 -3.54 13.76
C THR A 112 -16.52 -4.98 14.00
N SER A 113 -16.32 -5.48 15.22
CA SER A 113 -16.94 -6.73 15.65
C SER A 113 -18.31 -6.45 16.26
N PRO A 114 -19.27 -7.41 16.15
CA PRO A 114 -20.64 -7.16 16.55
C PRO A 114 -20.80 -7.03 18.06
N TYR A 115 -21.60 -6.05 18.48
CA TYR A 115 -22.05 -5.87 19.85
C TYR A 115 -23.11 -6.90 20.23
N VAL A 116 -23.01 -7.48 21.42
CA VAL A 116 -24.02 -8.40 21.96
C VAL A 116 -24.57 -7.86 23.28
N PRO A 117 -25.85 -7.47 23.34
CA PRO A 117 -26.45 -6.98 24.57
C PRO A 117 -26.59 -8.10 25.59
N ARG A 118 -26.66 -7.72 26.87
CA ARG A 118 -26.98 -8.63 27.97
C ARG A 118 -28.35 -9.28 27.78
N GLN A 119 -28.43 -10.59 27.98
CA GLN A 119 -29.67 -11.36 27.91
C GLN A 119 -29.75 -12.29 29.12
N ASP A 120 -30.42 -11.82 30.17
CA ASP A 120 -30.51 -12.56 31.45
C ASP A 120 -31.23 -13.90 31.30
N GLU A 121 -32.23 -13.98 30.42
CA GLU A 121 -33.01 -15.20 30.13
C GLU A 121 -32.17 -16.32 29.48
N LEU A 122 -31.09 -15.96 28.79
CA LEU A 122 -30.17 -16.89 28.11
C LEU A 122 -28.85 -17.04 28.86
N GLY A 123 -28.72 -16.44 30.05
CA GLY A 123 -27.47 -16.43 30.83
C GLY A 123 -26.30 -15.76 30.10
N GLN A 124 -26.58 -14.93 29.09
CA GLN A 124 -25.56 -14.33 28.25
C GLN A 124 -25.17 -12.95 28.80
N ALA A 125 -23.89 -12.82 29.18
CA ALA A 125 -23.32 -11.54 29.56
C ALA A 125 -23.20 -10.61 28.34
N GLU A 126 -23.24 -9.29 28.61
CA GLU A 126 -22.95 -8.29 27.60
C GLU A 126 -21.54 -8.50 27.04
N ARG A 127 -21.43 -8.46 25.71
CA ARG A 127 -20.14 -8.49 25.02
C ARG A 127 -20.02 -7.23 24.15
N PRO A 128 -19.16 -6.28 24.52
CA PRO A 128 -18.88 -5.13 23.70
C PRO A 128 -18.30 -5.57 22.35
N GLY A 129 -18.69 -4.86 21.29
CA GLY A 129 -18.02 -4.92 20.01
C GLY A 129 -16.64 -4.25 20.10
N VAL A 130 -15.78 -4.55 19.14
CA VAL A 130 -14.43 -4.02 19.04
C VAL A 130 -14.37 -3.17 17.79
N TRP A 131 -13.93 -1.93 17.92
CA TRP A 131 -13.64 -1.06 16.78
C TRP A 131 -12.16 -1.12 16.41
N LYS A 132 -11.88 -1.06 15.11
CA LYS A 132 -10.55 -0.78 14.57
C LYS A 132 -10.63 0.19 13.40
N GLY A 133 -9.76 1.19 13.44
CA GLY A 133 -9.58 2.15 12.36
C GLY A 133 -8.51 1.68 11.38
N VAL A 134 -8.76 1.93 10.10
CA VAL A 134 -7.80 1.70 9.01
C VAL A 134 -7.59 3.00 8.26
N GLY A 135 -6.33 3.35 8.05
CA GLY A 135 -5.94 4.54 7.30
C GLY A 135 -4.89 4.21 6.24
N LEU A 136 -5.04 4.82 5.07
CA LEU A 136 -4.07 4.80 3.99
C LEU A 136 -3.60 6.23 3.73
N ASP A 137 -2.36 6.52 4.13
CA ASP A 137 -1.74 7.83 3.98
C ASP A 137 -0.61 7.78 2.96
N CYS A 138 -0.35 8.90 2.28
CA CYS A 138 0.87 9.06 1.51
C CYS A 138 1.69 10.24 2.00
N LYS A 139 2.96 10.02 2.33
CA LYS A 139 3.91 11.08 2.65
C LYS A 139 5.22 10.84 1.92
N ASN A 140 5.71 11.84 1.19
CA ASN A 140 7.00 11.79 0.49
C ASN A 140 7.17 10.51 -0.37
N LYS A 141 6.19 10.20 -1.23
CA LYS A 141 6.16 8.98 -2.06
C LYS A 141 6.20 7.65 -1.28
N THR A 142 5.88 7.69 0.01
CA THR A 142 5.75 6.51 0.86
C THR A 142 4.31 6.37 1.31
N LEU A 143 3.66 5.31 0.86
CA LEU A 143 2.36 4.91 1.39
C LEU A 143 2.53 4.26 2.74
N LYS A 144 1.65 4.60 3.67
CA LYS A 144 1.55 4.00 4.98
C LYS A 144 0.12 3.50 5.19
N LEU A 145 0.02 2.22 5.52
CA LEU A 145 -1.21 1.56 5.93
C LEU A 145 -1.15 1.34 7.43
N TYR A 146 -2.16 1.81 8.13
CA TYR A 146 -2.30 1.65 9.59
C TYR A 146 -3.57 0.86 9.88
N LEU A 147 -3.48 -0.06 10.84
CA LEU A 147 -4.61 -0.67 11.51
C LEU A 147 -4.40 -0.47 13.01
N THR A 148 -5.31 0.22 13.68
CA THR A 148 -5.24 0.42 15.13
C THR A 148 -6.61 0.31 15.79
N GLY A 149 -6.66 -0.27 16.99
CA GLY A 149 -7.82 -0.22 17.86
C GLY A 149 -7.89 1.04 18.73
N VAL A 150 -6.86 1.89 18.70
CA VAL A 150 -6.76 3.09 19.53
C VAL A 150 -7.01 4.33 18.66
N TRP A 151 -8.10 5.05 18.91
CA TRP A 151 -8.45 6.24 18.13
C TRP A 151 -7.34 7.29 18.12
N ASP A 152 -6.69 7.54 19.26
CA ASP A 152 -5.63 8.54 19.38
C ASP A 152 -4.34 8.18 18.61
N GLN A 153 -4.22 6.94 18.14
CA GLN A 153 -3.12 6.50 17.27
C GLN A 153 -3.45 6.62 15.78
N MET A 154 -4.71 6.88 15.43
CA MET A 154 -5.04 7.22 14.05
C MET A 154 -4.41 8.56 13.67
N PRO A 155 -4.09 8.78 12.39
CA PRO A 155 -3.64 10.09 11.93
C PRO A 155 -4.65 11.19 12.34
N PRO A 156 -4.19 12.36 12.83
CA PRO A 156 -5.05 13.38 13.41
C PRO A 156 -6.05 13.97 12.40
N HIS A 157 -5.76 13.82 11.11
CA HIS A 157 -6.61 14.23 10.01
C HIS A 157 -7.63 13.16 9.58
N THR A 158 -7.73 12.04 10.30
CA THR A 158 -8.76 11.02 10.06
C THR A 158 -10.17 11.61 10.30
N PRO A 159 -11.14 11.39 9.40
CA PRO A 159 -12.52 11.82 9.62
C PRO A 159 -13.14 11.21 10.87
N ALA A 160 -13.84 12.02 11.68
CA ALA A 160 -14.48 11.56 12.92
C ALA A 160 -15.53 10.45 12.70
N GLU A 161 -16.19 10.42 11.54
CA GLU A 161 -17.18 9.40 11.14
C GLU A 161 -16.59 8.00 10.98
N ILE A 162 -15.27 7.88 10.85
CA ILE A 162 -14.57 6.58 10.85
C ILE A 162 -14.46 6.00 12.26
N GLY A 163 -14.54 6.85 13.28
CA GLY A 163 -14.48 6.47 14.68
C GLY A 163 -15.63 5.56 15.11
N SER A 164 -15.57 5.07 16.34
CA SER A 164 -16.65 4.27 16.92
C SER A 164 -17.94 5.11 16.98
N PRO A 165 -19.06 4.62 16.43
CA PRO A 165 -20.34 5.35 16.47
C PRO A 165 -20.93 5.43 17.89
N ASN A 166 -20.53 4.49 18.76
CA ASN A 166 -20.94 4.44 20.15
C ASN A 166 -19.85 3.73 20.95
N PRO A 167 -18.95 4.49 21.61
CA PRO A 167 -17.84 3.93 22.37
C PRO A 167 -18.24 2.96 23.48
N ALA A 168 -19.46 3.06 24.01
CA ALA A 168 -19.97 2.14 25.03
C ALA A 168 -20.38 0.77 24.46
N ARG A 169 -20.69 0.70 23.16
CA ARG A 169 -21.06 -0.56 22.48
C ARG A 169 -19.93 -1.13 21.64
N PHE A 170 -19.08 -0.26 21.09
CA PHE A 170 -17.93 -0.61 20.27
C PHE A 170 -16.69 0.05 20.87
N GLU A 171 -15.97 -0.71 21.67
CA GLU A 171 -14.86 -0.20 22.48
C GLU A 171 -13.61 0.09 21.64
N PHE A 172 -12.92 1.16 22.03
CA PHE A 172 -11.54 1.44 21.64
C PHE A 172 -10.57 0.69 22.55
N GLY A 173 -9.29 0.62 22.15
CA GLY A 173 -8.20 0.14 23.01
C GLY A 173 -7.80 -1.32 22.79
N ARG A 174 -8.47 -2.04 21.89
CA ARG A 174 -8.11 -3.42 21.52
C ARG A 174 -7.02 -3.44 20.45
N THR A 175 -5.78 -3.65 20.89
CA THR A 175 -4.60 -3.59 20.01
C THR A 175 -4.22 -4.91 19.35
N ASP A 176 -5.04 -5.97 19.50
CA ASP A 176 -4.72 -7.31 19.00
C ASP A 176 -4.59 -7.33 17.47
N GLY A 177 -3.37 -7.49 16.95
CA GLY A 177 -3.11 -7.48 15.51
C GLY A 177 -3.07 -6.09 14.88
N ASP A 178 -2.87 -5.04 15.69
CA ASP A 178 -2.52 -3.71 15.19
C ASP A 178 -1.17 -3.74 14.47
N PHE A 179 -1.07 -2.97 13.38
CA PHE A 179 0.17 -2.89 12.62
C PHE A 179 0.27 -1.60 11.81
N ILE A 180 1.50 -1.31 11.41
CA ILE A 180 1.83 -0.26 10.45
C ILE A 180 2.69 -0.89 9.36
N MET A 181 2.27 -0.74 8.12
CA MET A 181 3.01 -1.19 6.95
C MET A 181 3.33 0.00 6.06
N SER A 182 4.53 0.02 5.49
CA SER A 182 4.96 1.11 4.60
C SER A 182 5.42 0.57 3.25
N LEU A 183 5.05 1.28 2.18
CA LEU A 183 5.47 1.01 0.82
C LEU A 183 6.07 2.29 0.22
N PRO A 184 7.40 2.38 0.09
CA PRO A 184 8.06 3.53 -0.53
C PRO A 184 8.06 3.43 -2.07
N ASP A 185 8.57 4.48 -2.71
CA ASP A 185 8.73 4.62 -4.16
C ASP A 185 7.40 4.70 -4.93
N VAL A 186 6.31 5.10 -4.29
CA VAL A 186 4.99 5.24 -4.91
C VAL A 186 4.87 6.61 -5.56
N ALA A 187 4.86 6.65 -6.89
CA ALA A 187 4.77 7.87 -7.67
C ALA A 187 3.34 8.32 -7.91
N ALA A 188 2.40 7.39 -8.10
CA ALA A 188 0.98 7.69 -8.23
C ALA A 188 0.13 6.57 -7.61
N ALA A 189 -1.11 6.90 -7.25
CA ALA A 189 -2.11 5.97 -6.76
C ALA A 189 -3.46 6.27 -7.41
N GLY A 190 -4.39 5.32 -7.38
CA GLY A 190 -5.78 5.51 -7.79
C GLY A 190 -6.70 4.59 -7.01
N VAL A 191 -7.89 5.08 -6.68
CA VAL A 191 -8.94 4.32 -5.99
C VAL A 191 -10.19 4.34 -6.84
N PHE A 192 -10.51 3.22 -7.46
CA PHE A 192 -11.68 3.06 -8.33
C PHE A 192 -12.78 2.32 -7.60
N VAL A 193 -14.02 2.79 -7.75
CA VAL A 193 -15.17 2.26 -7.02
C VAL A 193 -16.28 1.95 -8.01
N SER A 194 -16.82 0.74 -7.94
CA SER A 194 -17.92 0.30 -8.81
C SER A 194 -18.91 -0.59 -8.07
N ALA A 195 -20.19 -0.51 -8.41
CA ALA A 195 -21.20 -1.41 -7.89
C ALA A 195 -21.09 -2.77 -8.56
N ALA A 196 -21.31 -3.84 -7.79
CA ALA A 196 -21.46 -5.18 -8.36
C ALA A 196 -22.79 -5.25 -9.13
N THR A 197 -22.72 -5.52 -10.44
CA THR A 197 -23.91 -5.59 -11.31
C THR A 197 -24.75 -6.85 -11.15
N GLN A 198 -24.21 -7.93 -10.54
CA GLN A 198 -24.93 -9.17 -10.24
C GLN A 198 -24.37 -9.82 -8.96
N THR A 199 -25.13 -9.81 -7.87
CA THR A 199 -24.90 -10.70 -6.73
C THR A 199 -25.86 -11.88 -6.87
N THR A 200 -25.34 -13.05 -7.23
CA THR A 200 -26.11 -14.30 -7.36
C THR A 200 -26.65 -14.82 -6.03
N ASP A 201 -26.17 -14.28 -4.90
CA ASP A 201 -26.61 -14.67 -3.57
C ASP A 201 -27.01 -13.46 -2.74
N ILE A 202 -28.31 -13.41 -2.42
CA ILE A 202 -28.93 -12.65 -1.33
C ILE A 202 -28.98 -11.13 -1.58
N LYS A 203 -30.04 -10.46 -1.12
CA LYS A 203 -30.35 -9.02 -1.23
C LYS A 203 -29.32 -8.08 -0.54
N ARG A 204 -28.03 -8.40 -0.55
CA ARG A 204 -26.96 -7.61 0.08
C ARG A 204 -26.17 -6.88 -1.00
N PRO A 205 -26.20 -5.54 -1.03
CA PRO A 205 -25.44 -4.78 -2.00
C PRO A 205 -23.95 -5.01 -1.82
N THR A 206 -23.19 -4.99 -2.91
CA THR A 206 -21.74 -5.21 -2.90
C THR A 206 -21.06 -4.15 -3.76
N VAL A 207 -19.96 -3.60 -3.25
CA VAL A 207 -19.13 -2.63 -3.95
C VAL A 207 -17.74 -3.22 -4.17
N PHE A 208 -17.24 -3.10 -5.40
CA PHE A 208 -15.85 -3.39 -5.72
C PHE A 208 -15.01 -2.13 -5.61
N LEU A 209 -13.95 -2.20 -4.80
CA LEU A 209 -12.97 -1.15 -4.65
C LEU A 209 -11.63 -1.65 -5.19
N THR A 210 -11.13 -0.99 -6.24
CA THR A 210 -9.86 -1.29 -6.88
C THR A 210 -8.84 -0.23 -6.51
N VAL A 211 -7.69 -0.65 -5.99
CA VAL A 211 -6.55 0.22 -5.70
C VAL A 211 -5.46 -0.06 -6.72
N GLU A 212 -5.05 0.98 -7.44
CA GLU A 212 -3.95 0.97 -8.40
C GLU A 212 -2.77 1.77 -7.84
N LEU A 213 -1.56 1.19 -7.92
CA LEU A 213 -0.32 1.81 -7.48
C LEU A 213 0.68 1.85 -8.62
N LEU A 214 1.28 3.01 -8.85
CA LEU A 214 2.40 3.20 -9.76
C LEU A 214 3.65 3.48 -8.96
N LEU A 215 4.61 2.56 -9.00
CA LEU A 215 5.91 2.69 -8.36
C LEU A 215 6.96 3.16 -9.38
N GLU A 216 7.88 4.02 -8.96
CA GLU A 216 8.93 4.58 -9.81
C GLU A 216 10.32 4.45 -9.17
N HIS A 217 11.30 3.95 -9.93
CA HIS A 217 12.65 3.77 -9.42
C HIS A 217 13.33 5.12 -9.14
N PRO A 218 13.65 5.46 -7.87
CA PRO A 218 14.05 6.83 -7.51
C PRO A 218 15.43 7.23 -8.06
N LYS A 219 16.28 6.26 -8.37
CA LYS A 219 17.69 6.48 -8.78
C LYS A 219 18.03 5.97 -10.19
N SER A 220 17.05 5.58 -10.99
CA SER A 220 17.36 5.00 -12.31
C SER A 220 17.63 6.13 -13.30
N ARG A 221 18.61 5.93 -14.20
CA ARG A 221 18.89 6.87 -15.30
C ARG A 221 17.75 6.90 -16.33
N GLN A 222 16.96 5.84 -16.40
CA GLN A 222 15.76 5.73 -17.22
C GLN A 222 14.53 5.64 -16.32
N LYS A 223 13.38 6.16 -16.80
CA LYS A 223 12.12 6.01 -16.05
C LYS A 223 11.72 4.53 -16.05
N VAL A 224 11.88 3.89 -14.90
CA VAL A 224 11.48 2.50 -14.67
C VAL A 224 10.29 2.54 -13.73
N GLN A 225 9.16 2.02 -14.21
CA GLN A 225 7.89 2.05 -13.50
C GLN A 225 7.30 0.64 -13.39
N ILE A 226 6.52 0.44 -12.34
CA ILE A 226 5.76 -0.79 -12.08
C ILE A 226 4.35 -0.37 -11.71
N THR A 227 3.36 -1.00 -12.32
CA THR A 227 1.95 -0.84 -11.95
C THR A 227 1.48 -2.11 -11.27
N GLU A 228 0.90 -1.98 -10.10
CA GLU A 228 0.28 -3.08 -9.37
C GLU A 228 -1.14 -2.67 -8.97
N THR A 229 -2.08 -3.61 -9.09
CA THR A 229 -3.49 -3.38 -8.85
C THR A 229 -4.07 -4.47 -7.97
N MET A 230 -5.05 -4.13 -7.14
CA MET A 230 -5.89 -5.12 -6.46
C MET A 230 -7.34 -4.67 -6.45
N THR A 231 -8.26 -5.64 -6.39
CA THR A 231 -9.69 -5.40 -6.22
C THR A 231 -10.18 -6.12 -4.97
N ALA A 232 -10.85 -5.39 -4.10
CA ALA A 232 -11.52 -5.88 -2.90
C ALA A 232 -13.04 -5.85 -3.11
N SER A 233 -13.73 -6.88 -2.62
CA SER A 233 -15.19 -6.95 -2.61
C SER A 233 -15.71 -6.59 -1.22
N ILE A 234 -16.37 -5.44 -1.10
CA ILE A 234 -16.94 -4.99 0.17
C ILE A 234 -18.43 -5.32 0.17
N VAL A 235 -18.80 -6.29 0.99
CA VAL A 235 -20.17 -6.80 1.08
C VAL A 235 -21.00 -5.90 1.99
N ASP A 236 -22.31 -5.84 1.74
CA ASP A 236 -23.29 -5.12 2.55
C ASP A 236 -23.07 -3.60 2.56
N ARG A 237 -22.53 -3.08 1.45
CA ARG A 237 -22.32 -1.66 1.17
C ARG A 237 -22.93 -1.26 -0.16
N GLU A 238 -23.43 -0.05 -0.22
CA GLU A 238 -23.84 0.63 -1.45
C GLU A 238 -22.81 1.66 -1.87
N LEU A 239 -22.89 2.15 -3.12
CA LEU A 239 -22.00 3.21 -3.60
C LEU A 239 -22.11 4.50 -2.77
N VAL A 240 -23.28 4.76 -2.17
CA VAL A 240 -23.50 5.92 -1.30
C VAL A 240 -22.74 5.81 0.02
N ASP A 241 -22.34 4.61 0.44
CA ASP A 241 -21.54 4.38 1.64
C ASP A 241 -20.03 4.61 1.39
N VAL A 242 -19.66 4.93 0.15
CA VAL A 242 -18.31 5.36 -0.23
C VAL A 242 -18.31 6.86 -0.46
N GLU A 243 -17.89 7.60 0.55
CA GLU A 243 -17.90 9.05 0.55
C GLU A 243 -16.61 9.61 -0.04
N THR A 244 -16.72 10.71 -0.77
CA THR A 244 -15.58 11.44 -1.30
C THR A 244 -15.38 12.75 -0.54
N ARG A 245 -14.12 13.12 -0.30
CA ARG A 245 -13.75 14.42 0.30
C ARG A 245 -12.91 15.22 -0.67
N SER A 246 -13.03 16.54 -0.63
CA SER A 246 -12.36 17.45 -1.57
C SER A 246 -10.85 17.17 -1.68
N ALA A 247 -10.31 17.31 -2.88
CA ALA A 247 -8.87 17.22 -3.10
C ALA A 247 -8.10 18.16 -2.15
N GLY A 248 -7.07 17.63 -1.47
CA GLY A 248 -6.35 18.36 -0.43
C GLY A 248 -6.92 18.19 0.99
N SER A 249 -8.03 17.46 1.16
CA SER A 249 -8.43 16.95 2.47
C SER A 249 -7.34 16.05 3.04
N PHE A 250 -7.32 15.92 4.36
CA PHE A 250 -6.40 15.04 5.08
C PHE A 250 -4.91 15.43 4.97
N PRO A 251 -4.55 16.72 5.15
CA PRO A 251 -3.18 17.14 5.03
C PRO A 251 -2.32 16.44 6.07
N ILE A 252 -1.23 15.83 5.63
CA ILE A 252 -0.25 15.21 6.51
C ILE A 252 0.81 16.26 6.86
N PRO A 253 1.02 16.57 8.16
CA PRO A 253 2.07 17.50 8.59
C PRO A 253 3.47 16.97 8.25
#